data_AF-A0A927YHR8-F1
#
_entry.id   AF-A0A927YHR8-F1
#
_cell.length_a   1.000
_cell.length_b   1.000
_cell.length_c   1.000
_cell.angle_alpha   90.00
_cell.angle_beta   90.00
_cell.angle_gamma   90.00
#
_symmetry.space_group_name_H-M   'P 1'
#
loop_
_entity.id
_entity.type
_entity.pdbx_description
1 polymer ?
#
loop_
_entity_poly.entity_id
_entity_poly.type
_entity_poly.pdbx_seq_one_letter_code
_entity_poly.pdbx_strand_id
1 'polypeptide(L)'
;MICFNVPPHTGKEMQYMMECVEAQKICGDGKYTKKCNAWFEEKTGTPKCLLTTSCTHALEMAALLCDIQEGDEVIMPSYTFVSTANAFALRGAK
;
A
#
# COMPACT_ATOMS: atom_id res chain seq x y z
N MET A 1 11.10 -23.57 19.22
CA MET A 1 9.91 -23.38 18.38
C MET A 1 10.34 -22.58 17.16
N ILE A 2 10.08 -23.05 15.94
CA ILE A 2 10.40 -22.33 14.71
C ILE A 2 9.12 -21.62 14.26
N CYS A 3 9.15 -20.29 14.22
CA CYS A 3 8.01 -19.48 13.79
C CYS A 3 7.88 -19.51 12.26
N PHE A 4 6.64 -19.56 11.75
CA PHE A 4 6.37 -19.48 10.31
C PHE A 4 6.78 -18.14 9.69
N ASN A 5 6.54 -17.03 10.41
CA ASN A 5 6.94 -15.68 10.01
C ASN A 5 7.31 -14.86 11.25
N VAL A 6 8.32 -14.00 11.11
CA VAL A 6 8.72 -13.02 12.13
C VAL A 6 8.85 -11.66 11.43
N PRO A 7 8.17 -10.61 11.88
CA PRO A 7 8.31 -9.28 11.29
C PRO A 7 9.78 -8.81 11.29
N PRO A 8 10.26 -8.19 10.20
CA PRO A 8 11.65 -7.73 10.13
C PRO A 8 11.89 -6.57 11.12
N HIS A 9 13.04 -6.62 11.79
CA HIS A 9 13.58 -5.54 12.60
C HIS A 9 15.04 -5.32 12.21
N THR A 10 15.35 -4.12 11.73
CA THR A 10 16.57 -3.73 11.02
C THR A 10 17.41 -2.69 11.78
N GLY A 11 16.91 -2.18 12.91
CA GLY A 11 17.67 -1.45 13.93
C GLY A 11 17.45 0.06 13.99
N LYS A 12 16.77 0.66 13.01
CA LYS A 12 16.50 2.12 12.97
C LYS A 12 15.02 2.49 13.11
N GLU A 13 14.14 1.51 13.24
CA GLU A 13 12.69 1.72 13.29
C GLU A 13 12.30 2.68 14.40
N MET A 14 12.78 2.44 15.63
CA MET A 14 12.47 3.27 16.79
C MET A 14 13.02 4.69 16.63
N GLN A 15 14.23 4.84 16.10
CA GLN A 15 14.83 6.15 15.84
C GLN A 15 13.99 6.95 14.84
N TYR A 16 13.63 6.35 13.71
CA TYR A 16 12.85 7.04 12.68
C TYR A 16 11.44 7.39 13.15
N MET A 17 10.82 6.56 13.99
CA MET A 17 9.55 6.90 14.63
C MET A 17 9.69 8.09 15.59
N MET A 18 10.74 8.12 16.43
CA MET A 18 10.99 9.25 17.32
C MET A 18 11.19 10.55 16.56
N GLU A 19 11.96 10.53 15.46
CA GLU A 19 12.15 11.72 14.61
C GLU A 19 10.82 12.28 14.07
N CYS A 20 9.84 11.43 13.74
CA CYS A 20 8.51 11.88 13.31
C CYS A 20 7.73 12.58 14.44
N VAL A 21 7.82 12.03 15.65
CA VAL A 21 7.13 12.55 16.85
C VAL A 21 7.73 13.88 17.27
N GLU A 22 9.07 13.97 17.32
CA GLU A 22 9.80 15.20 17.64
C GLU A 22 9.55 16.31 16.62
N ALA A 23 9.42 15.95 15.33
CA ALA A 23 9.05 16.89 14.27
C ALA A 23 7.56 17.29 14.29
N GLN A 24 6.75 16.73 15.19
CA GLN A 24 5.30 16.95 15.31
C GLN A 24 4.53 16.73 13.98
N LYS A 25 5.05 15.88 13.11
CA LYS A 25 4.48 15.57 11.78
C LYS A 25 4.30 14.06 11.65
N ILE A 26 3.30 13.55 12.36
CA ILE A 26 2.94 12.11 12.41
C ILE A 26 1.83 11.72 11.42
N CYS A 27 1.19 12.69 10.77
CA CYS A 27 0.20 12.43 9.73
C CYS A 27 0.86 12.19 8.35
N GLY A 28 0.05 11.83 7.36
CA GLY A 28 0.48 11.54 6.00
C GLY A 28 1.32 12.64 5.33
N ASP A 29 2.00 12.25 4.26
CA ASP A 29 2.86 13.11 3.43
C ASP A 29 4.01 13.78 4.20
N GLY A 30 4.47 13.14 5.26
CA GLY A 30 5.61 13.55 6.06
C GLY A 30 6.97 13.23 5.41
N LYS A 31 8.04 13.51 6.15
CA LYS A 31 9.45 13.27 5.76
C LYS A 31 9.67 11.86 5.24
N TYR A 32 9.20 10.85 6.00
CA TYR A 32 9.44 9.45 5.66
C TYR A 32 8.54 8.94 4.54
N THR A 33 7.30 9.42 4.42
CA THR A 33 6.47 9.17 3.23
C THR A 33 7.18 9.60 1.96
N LYS A 34 7.70 10.84 1.93
CA LYS A 34 8.42 11.37 0.75
C LYS A 34 9.69 10.58 0.43
N LYS A 35 10.46 10.18 1.45
CA LYS A 35 11.65 9.34 1.27
C LYS A 35 11.30 7.97 0.68
N CYS A 36 10.28 7.31 1.21
CA CYS A 36 9.82 6.02 0.69
C CYS A 36 9.29 6.15 -0.74
N ASN A 37 8.48 7.17 -1.03
CA ASN A 37 7.98 7.40 -2.39
C ASN A 37 9.13 7.53 -3.39
N ALA A 38 10.11 8.39 -3.11
CA ALA A 38 11.26 8.60 -3.98
C ALA A 38 12.09 7.32 -4.16
N TRP A 39 12.29 6.56 -3.08
CA TRP A 39 13.01 5.28 -3.14
C TRP A 39 12.28 4.26 -4.03
N PHE A 40 10.95 4.12 -3.89
CA PHE A 40 10.17 3.21 -4.74
C PHE A 40 10.11 3.68 -6.19
N GLU A 41 9.96 4.98 -6.44
CA GLU A 41 10.03 5.58 -7.78
C GLU A 41 11.37 5.26 -8.47
N GLU A 42 12.49 5.46 -7.77
CA GLU A 42 13.82 5.12 -8.29
C GLU A 42 13.99 3.60 -8.53
N LYS A 43 13.57 2.77 -7.57
CA LYS A 43 13.83 1.32 -7.62
C LYS A 43 12.93 0.55 -8.58
N THR A 44 11.70 1.00 -8.76
CA THR A 44 10.72 0.30 -9.61
C THR A 44 10.55 0.95 -10.99
N GLY A 45 11.01 2.19 -11.16
CA GLY A 45 10.80 2.97 -12.38
C GLY A 45 9.37 3.49 -12.57
N THR A 46 8.49 3.35 -11.55
CA THR A 46 7.15 3.92 -11.60
C THR A 46 7.23 5.45 -11.69
N PRO A 47 6.39 6.12 -12.50
CA PRO A 47 6.34 7.58 -12.53
C PRO A 47 5.88 8.18 -11.19
N LYS A 48 5.14 7.41 -10.37
CA LYS A 48 4.68 7.85 -9.06
C LYS A 48 4.50 6.69 -8.08
N CYS A 49 4.94 6.88 -6.84
CA CYS A 49 4.59 6.04 -5.71
C CYS A 49 3.71 6.83 -4.72
N LEU A 50 2.65 6.17 -4.23
CA LEU A 50 1.73 6.70 -3.21
C LEU A 50 1.61 5.66 -2.09
N LEU A 51 2.02 6.01 -0.87
CA LEU A 51 1.85 5.12 0.28
C LEU A 51 0.38 5.11 0.74
N THR A 52 -0.17 3.92 0.88
CA THR A 52 -1.46 3.66 1.50
C THR A 52 -1.26 2.90 2.82
N THR A 53 -2.32 2.76 3.62
CA THR A 53 -2.25 2.05 4.91
C THR A 53 -2.34 0.53 4.78
N SER A 54 -2.65 0.00 3.61
CA SER A 54 -2.63 -1.44 3.30
C SER A 54 -2.62 -1.69 1.79
N CYS A 55 -2.23 -2.90 1.38
CA CYS A 55 -2.36 -3.33 -0.02
C CYS A 55 -3.84 -3.37 -0.47
N THR A 56 -4.79 -3.68 0.43
CA THR A 56 -6.23 -3.60 0.12
C THR A 56 -6.65 -2.19 -0.27
N HIS A 57 -6.26 -1.16 0.49
CA HIS A 57 -6.56 0.23 0.14
C HIS A 57 -5.89 0.68 -1.16
N ALA A 58 -4.69 0.15 -1.46
CA ALA A 58 -4.05 0.42 -2.75
C ALA A 58 -4.88 -0.15 -3.92
N LEU A 59 -5.42 -1.37 -3.78
CA LEU A 59 -6.29 -1.98 -4.79
C LEU A 59 -7.63 -1.25 -4.91
N GLU A 60 -8.26 -0.87 -3.80
CA GLU A 60 -9.51 -0.08 -3.83
C GLU A 60 -9.30 1.29 -4.49
N MET A 61 -8.19 1.96 -4.17
CA MET A 61 -7.81 3.20 -4.84
C MET A 61 -7.55 2.98 -6.33
N ALA A 62 -6.92 1.88 -6.72
CA ALA A 62 -6.70 1.54 -8.13
C ALA A 62 -8.03 1.29 -8.86
N ALA A 63 -8.96 0.55 -8.25
CA ALA A 63 -10.29 0.31 -8.82
C ALA A 63 -11.09 1.62 -8.99
N LEU A 64 -10.97 2.54 -8.03
CA LEU A 64 -11.52 3.90 -8.14
C LEU A 64 -10.86 4.71 -9.27
N LEU A 65 -9.54 4.67 -9.36
CA LEU A 65 -8.77 5.42 -10.36
C LEU A 65 -9.04 4.93 -11.79
N CYS A 66 -9.23 3.63 -11.98
CA CYS A 66 -9.62 3.03 -13.26
C CYS A 66 -11.09 3.29 -13.61
N ASP A 67 -11.84 4.00 -12.77
CA ASP A 67 -13.25 4.31 -12.94
C ASP A 67 -14.13 3.06 -13.17
N ILE A 68 -13.84 1.99 -12.43
CA ILE A 68 -14.62 0.75 -12.51
C ILE A 68 -16.08 1.01 -12.13
N GLN A 69 -16.98 0.57 -13.01
CA GLN A 69 -18.43 0.67 -12.88
C GLN A 69 -19.09 -0.68 -12.63
N GLU A 70 -20.37 -0.63 -12.26
CA GLU A 70 -21.19 -1.83 -12.11
C GLU A 70 -21.28 -2.61 -13.42
N GLY A 71 -21.00 -3.92 -13.35
CA GLY A 71 -21.03 -4.81 -14.51
C GLY A 71 -19.74 -4.89 -15.31
N ASP A 72 -18.72 -4.06 -15.02
CA ASP A 72 -17.39 -4.20 -15.63
C ASP A 72 -16.75 -5.52 -15.24
N GLU A 73 -16.02 -6.15 -16.17
CA GLU A 73 -15.35 -7.44 -15.94
C GLU A 73 -13.87 -7.25 -15.56
N VAL A 74 -13.42 -7.93 -14.51
CA VAL A 74 -12.02 -7.88 -14.05
C VAL A 74 -11.40 -9.27 -13.96
N ILE A 75 -10.47 -9.56 -14.86
CA ILE A 75 -9.76 -10.85 -14.89
C ILE A 75 -8.75 -10.92 -13.74
N MET A 76 -8.85 -11.96 -12.92
CA MET A 76 -7.94 -12.22 -11.80
C MET A 76 -7.74 -13.73 -11.55
N PRO A 77 -6.65 -14.16 -10.89
CA PRO A 77 -6.45 -15.56 -10.54
C PRO A 77 -7.41 -16.01 -9.42
N SER A 78 -7.94 -17.23 -9.54
CA SER A 78 -8.80 -17.84 -8.52
C SER A 78 -8.05 -18.18 -7.22
N TYR A 79 -6.74 -18.47 -7.31
CA TYR A 79 -5.88 -18.73 -6.16
C TYR A 79 -5.09 -17.48 -5.77
N THR A 80 -5.69 -16.64 -4.93
CA THR A 80 -5.11 -15.39 -4.43
C THR A 80 -5.70 -15.04 -3.06
N PHE A 81 -5.22 -13.96 -2.44
CA PHE A 81 -5.82 -13.41 -1.23
C PHE A 81 -7.09 -12.61 -1.57
N VAL A 82 -8.11 -12.69 -0.70
CA VAL A 82 -9.46 -12.16 -0.94
C VAL A 82 -9.50 -10.66 -1.27
N SER A 83 -8.56 -9.87 -0.76
CA SER A 83 -8.43 -8.44 -1.07
C SER A 83 -8.34 -8.15 -2.57
N THR A 84 -7.80 -9.08 -3.35
CA THR A 84 -7.71 -8.97 -4.82
C THR A 84 -9.10 -8.83 -5.44
N ALA A 85 -10.07 -9.64 -5.01
CA ALA A 85 -11.44 -9.60 -5.55
C ALA A 85 -12.29 -8.50 -4.88
N ASN A 86 -12.18 -8.35 -3.56
CA ASN A 86 -13.00 -7.41 -2.80
C ASN A 86 -12.86 -5.97 -3.30
N ALA A 87 -11.65 -5.54 -3.65
CA ALA A 87 -11.41 -4.17 -4.12
C ALA A 87 -12.24 -3.79 -5.35
N PHE A 88 -12.46 -4.74 -6.27
CA PHE A 88 -13.25 -4.51 -7.49
C PHE A 88 -14.73 -4.84 -7.29
N ALA A 89 -15.05 -5.86 -6.47
CA ALA A 89 -16.43 -6.17 -6.11
C ALA A 89 -17.11 -4.99 -5.38
N LEU A 90 -16.38 -4.23 -4.56
CA LEU A 90 -16.85 -3.00 -3.92
C LEU A 90 -17.25 -1.90 -4.93
N ARG A 91 -16.80 -1.99 -6.18
CA ARG A 91 -17.16 -1.09 -7.28
C ARG A 91 -18.29 -1.63 -8.16
N GLY A 92 -18.82 -2.82 -7.87
CA GLY A 92 -19.87 -3.48 -8.65
C GLY A 92 -19.35 -4.31 -9.83
N ALA A 93 -18.04 -4.54 -9.93
CA ALA A 93 -17.45 -5.36 -10.98
C ALA A 93 -17.84 -6.85 -10.84
N LYS A 94 -17.80 -7.57 -11.97
CA LYS A 94 -18.13 -9.00 -12.08
C LYS A 94 -16.93 -9.86 -12.44
#